data_AF-M1X0N4-F1
#
_entry.id   AF-M1X0N4-F1
#
_cell.length_a   1.000
_cell.length_b   1.000
_cell.length_c   1.000
_cell.angle_alpha   90.00
_cell.angle_beta   90.00
_cell.angle_gamma   90.00
#
_symmetry.space_group_name_H-M   'P 1'
#
loop_
_entity.id
_entity.type
_entity.pdbx_description
1 polymer ?
#
loop_
_entity_poly.entity_id
_entity_poly.type
_entity_poly.pdbx_seq_one_letter_code
_entity_poly.pdbx_strand_id
1 'polypeptide(L)'
;MSQKVRTLANEIDVSSVELSKALKGLGDLKLLNFYLPHFFKEIEVSGEIFADFQELVASYSGALAFLQTQHQSAVRMVVSSANTQLKKNIYPK
;
A
#
# COMPACT_ATOMS: atom_id res chain seq x y z
N MET A 1 -10.10 -18.46 8.33
CA MET A 1 -10.22 -17.77 7.03
C MET A 1 -10.89 -18.69 6.01
N SER A 2 -11.85 -18.20 5.22
CA SER A 2 -12.67 -19.03 4.32
C SER A 2 -11.97 -19.33 2.98
N GLN A 3 -12.19 -20.53 2.44
CA GLN A 3 -11.56 -21.06 1.21
C GLN A 3 -11.71 -20.12 -0.01
N LYS A 4 -12.79 -19.34 -0.09
CA LYS A 4 -13.06 -18.41 -1.20
C LYS A 4 -12.04 -17.28 -1.30
N VAL A 5 -11.50 -16.79 -0.18
CA VAL A 5 -10.50 -15.70 -0.20
C VAL A 5 -9.17 -16.20 -0.77
N ARG A 6 -8.83 -17.47 -0.53
CA ARG A 6 -7.64 -18.13 -1.10
C ARG A 6 -7.72 -18.35 -2.61
N THR A 7 -8.92 -18.52 -3.17
CA THR A 7 -9.08 -18.72 -4.63
C THR A 7 -8.87 -17.41 -5.40
N LEU A 8 -9.37 -16.29 -4.90
CA LEU A 8 -9.12 -14.96 -5.50
C LEU A 8 -7.66 -14.51 -5.41
N ALA A 9 -6.99 -14.86 -4.31
CA ALA A 9 -5.58 -14.60 -4.07
C ALA A 9 -4.67 -15.09 -5.22
N ASN A 10 -4.88 -16.31 -5.71
CA ASN A 10 -4.13 -16.86 -6.83
C ASN A 10 -4.38 -16.12 -8.15
N GLU A 11 -5.58 -15.56 -8.35
CA GLU A 11 -5.90 -14.82 -9.58
C GLU A 11 -5.23 -13.45 -9.63
N ILE A 12 -5.08 -12.79 -8.47
CA ILE A 12 -4.39 -11.50 -8.36
C ILE A 12 -2.91 -11.64 -8.76
N ASP A 13 -2.23 -12.71 -8.33
CA ASP A 13 -0.80 -12.89 -8.63
C ASP A 13 -0.50 -13.24 -10.10
N VAL A 14 -1.49 -13.74 -10.86
CA VAL A 14 -1.29 -14.17 -12.25
C VAL A 14 -1.98 -13.27 -13.29
N SER A 15 -2.84 -12.35 -12.86
CA SER A 15 -3.58 -11.44 -13.74
C SER A 15 -3.24 -9.98 -13.44
N SER A 16 -2.62 -9.30 -14.41
CA SER A 16 -2.32 -7.86 -14.29
C SER A 16 -3.57 -7.01 -14.13
N VAL A 17 -4.72 -7.46 -14.67
CA VAL A 17 -6.00 -6.76 -14.56
C VAL A 17 -6.53 -6.84 -13.12
N GLU A 18 -6.52 -8.02 -12.52
CA GLU A 18 -6.98 -8.20 -11.14
C GLU A 18 -6.02 -7.57 -10.13
N LEU A 19 -4.70 -7.64 -10.39
CA LEU A 19 -3.69 -6.93 -9.62
C LEU A 19 -3.90 -5.42 -9.62
N SER A 20 -4.19 -4.83 -10.79
CA SER A 20 -4.47 -3.41 -10.93
C SER A 20 -5.74 -3.00 -10.16
N LYS A 21 -6.81 -3.81 -10.25
CA LYS A 21 -8.04 -3.57 -9.47
C LYS A 21 -7.79 -3.64 -7.97
N ALA A 22 -7.05 -4.65 -7.51
CA ALA A 22 -6.71 -4.81 -6.09
C ALA A 22 -5.87 -3.64 -5.58
N LEU A 23 -4.86 -3.20 -6.33
CA LEU A 23 -4.04 -2.04 -6.00
C LEU A 23 -4.89 -0.75 -5.95
N LYS A 24 -5.79 -0.55 -6.92
CA LYS A 24 -6.74 0.58 -6.89
C LYS A 24 -7.62 0.52 -5.64
N GLY A 25 -8.13 -0.66 -5.28
CA GLY A 25 -8.93 -0.84 -4.06
C GLY A 25 -8.18 -0.44 -2.79
N LEU A 26 -6.89 -0.79 -2.67
CA LEU A 26 -6.05 -0.30 -1.56
C LEU A 26 -5.93 1.24 -1.56
N GLY A 27 -5.80 1.84 -2.74
CA GLY A 27 -5.77 3.31 -2.90
C GLY A 27 -7.09 3.98 -2.49
N ASP A 28 -8.22 3.46 -2.96
CA ASP A 28 -9.56 3.96 -2.65
C ASP A 28 -9.85 3.87 -1.13
N LEU A 29 -9.32 2.85 -0.44
CA LEU A 29 -9.40 2.68 1.00
C LEU A 29 -8.35 3.48 1.80
N LYS A 30 -7.53 4.31 1.13
CA LYS A 30 -6.40 5.06 1.72
C LYS A 30 -5.33 4.18 2.40
N LEU A 31 -5.29 2.88 2.09
CA LEU A 31 -4.32 1.91 2.62
C LEU A 31 -2.96 1.97 1.91
N LEU A 32 -2.76 2.91 0.99
CA LEU A 32 -1.45 3.20 0.39
C LEU A 32 -0.69 4.35 1.08
N ASN A 33 -1.25 4.98 2.12
CA ASN A 33 -0.69 6.19 2.72
C ASN A 33 -0.06 5.99 4.12
N PHE A 34 0.36 4.76 4.44
CA PHE A 34 0.84 4.40 5.79
C PHE A 34 2.09 5.16 6.25
N TYR A 35 2.92 5.73 5.35
CA TYR A 35 4.16 6.44 5.71
C TYR A 35 4.12 7.97 5.53
N LEU A 36 2.95 8.59 5.48
CA LEU A 36 2.87 10.06 5.52
C LEU A 36 3.19 10.57 6.94
N PRO A 37 4.01 11.63 7.11
CA PRO A 37 4.32 12.21 8.41
C PRO A 37 3.04 12.58 9.19
N HIS A 38 3.09 12.56 10.53
CA HIS A 38 1.98 12.91 11.45
C HIS A 38 1.18 14.15 11.06
N PHE A 39 1.83 15.14 10.45
CA PHE A 39 1.21 16.38 10.00
C PHE A 39 0.16 16.19 8.90
N PHE A 40 0.14 15.02 8.24
CA PHE A 40 -0.63 14.75 7.03
C PHE A 40 -1.49 13.48 7.12
N LYS A 41 -1.59 12.86 8.31
CA LYS A 41 -2.39 11.65 8.55
C LYS A 41 -3.59 11.96 9.43
N GLU A 42 -4.77 11.49 9.01
CA GLU A 42 -5.94 11.35 9.89
C GLU A 42 -5.85 10.08 10.76
N ILE A 43 -4.98 9.12 10.40
CA ILE A 43 -4.81 7.83 11.08
C ILE A 43 -3.33 7.58 11.38
N GLU A 44 -2.96 7.71 12.65
CA GLU A 44 -1.69 7.23 13.15
C GLU A 44 -1.69 5.69 13.13
N VAL A 45 -0.77 5.10 12.36
CA VAL A 45 -0.65 3.64 12.27
C VAL A 45 0.72 3.32 12.83
N SER A 46 0.75 2.54 13.91
CA SER A 46 2.00 2.09 14.51
C SER A 46 2.78 1.22 13.52
N GLY A 47 4.10 1.12 13.70
CA GLY A 47 4.93 0.23 12.88
C GLY A 47 4.47 -1.23 12.93
N GLU A 48 3.87 -1.65 14.05
CA GLU A 48 3.30 -2.98 14.27
C GLU A 48 2.06 -3.22 13.40
N ILE A 49 1.08 -2.29 13.41
CA ILE A 49 -0.12 -2.42 12.56
C ILE A 49 0.26 -2.42 11.07
N PHE A 50 1.29 -1.67 10.69
CA PHE A 50 1.79 -1.70 9.31
C PHE A 50 2.43 -3.05 8.97
N ALA A 51 3.22 -3.64 9.88
CA ALA A 51 3.82 -4.96 9.69
C ALA A 51 2.74 -6.05 9.56
N ASP A 52 1.75 -6.06 10.46
CA ASP A 52 0.63 -6.99 10.42
C ASP A 52 -0.18 -6.85 9.11
N PHE A 53 -0.38 -5.62 8.65
CA PHE A 53 -1.04 -5.37 7.38
C PHE A 53 -0.23 -5.90 6.20
N GLN A 54 1.10 -5.70 6.20
CA GLN A 54 1.97 -6.23 5.14
C GLN A 54 1.98 -7.76 5.14
N GLU A 55 2.03 -8.40 6.31
CA GLU A 55 1.95 -9.85 6.44
C GLU A 55 0.61 -10.38 5.92
N LEU A 56 -0.49 -9.73 6.28
CA LEU A 56 -1.83 -10.08 5.81
C LEU A 56 -1.92 -9.99 4.28
N VAL A 57 -1.47 -8.88 3.68
CA VAL A 57 -1.48 -8.71 2.22
C VAL A 57 -0.60 -9.76 1.55
N ALA A 58 0.59 -10.04 2.07
CA ALA A 58 1.50 -11.04 1.53
C ALA A 58 0.93 -12.47 1.62
N SER A 59 0.12 -12.76 2.65
CA SER A 59 -0.58 -14.05 2.78
C SER A 59 -1.65 -14.28 1.71
N TYR A 60 -2.14 -13.19 1.08
CA TYR A 60 -3.13 -13.23 0.01
C TYR A 60 -2.53 -13.03 -1.39
N SER A 61 -1.53 -12.18 -1.57
CA SER A 61 -0.93 -11.95 -2.88
C SER A 61 0.48 -11.39 -2.75
N GLY A 62 1.45 -12.15 -3.24
CA GLY A 62 2.85 -11.72 -3.23
C GLY A 62 3.08 -10.52 -4.15
N ALA A 63 2.42 -10.49 -5.32
CA ALA A 63 2.54 -9.40 -6.28
C ALA A 63 1.94 -8.09 -5.73
N LEU A 64 0.80 -8.16 -5.06
CA LEU A 64 0.17 -7.00 -4.44
C LEU A 64 1.02 -6.46 -3.28
N ALA A 65 1.54 -7.34 -2.41
CA ALA A 65 2.43 -6.96 -1.33
C ALA A 65 3.72 -6.30 -1.85
N PHE A 66 4.27 -6.82 -2.96
CA PHE A 66 5.42 -6.22 -3.62
C PHE A 66 5.11 -4.80 -4.11
N LEU A 67 4.03 -4.61 -4.86
CA LEU A 67 3.65 -3.29 -5.37
C LEU A 67 3.39 -2.28 -4.24
N GLN A 68 2.71 -2.70 -3.17
CA GLN A 68 2.51 -1.88 -1.99
C GLN A 68 3.85 -1.46 -1.37
N THR A 69 4.79 -2.39 -1.23
CA THR A 69 6.12 -2.12 -0.67
C THR A 69 6.90 -1.14 -1.54
N GLN A 70 6.88 -1.31 -2.88
CA GLN A 70 7.53 -0.38 -3.81
C GLN A 70 6.92 1.03 -3.72
N HIS A 71 5.59 1.13 -3.63
CA HIS A 71 4.92 2.41 -3.44
C HIS A 71 5.36 3.09 -2.14
N GLN A 72 5.37 2.37 -1.01
CA GLN A 72 5.81 2.93 0.28
C GLN A 72 7.28 3.34 0.28
N SER A 73 8.14 2.60 -0.40
CA SER A 73 9.55 2.96 -0.57
C SER A 73 9.70 4.26 -1.36
N ALA A 74 8.96 4.40 -2.47
CA ALA A 74 8.97 5.62 -3.27
C ALA A 74 8.47 6.84 -2.49
N VAL A 75 7.35 6.70 -1.76
CA VAL A 75 6.82 7.77 -0.88
C VAL A 75 7.87 8.17 0.16
N ARG A 76 8.50 7.19 0.83
CA ARG A 76 9.56 7.46 1.81
C ARG A 76 10.73 8.23 1.21
N MET A 77 11.21 7.84 0.03
CA MET A 77 12.30 8.53 -0.68
C MET A 77 11.94 9.99 -0.99
N VAL A 78 10.71 10.25 -1.42
CA VAL A 78 10.28 11.62 -1.72
C VAL A 78 10.14 12.44 -0.43
N VAL A 79 9.51 11.90 0.60
CA VAL A 79 9.33 12.56 1.90
C VAL A 79 10.67 12.86 2.57
N SER A 80 11.67 11.97 2.44
CA SER A 80 13.02 12.18 2.97
C SER A 80 13.91 13.10 2.12
N SER A 81 13.54 13.36 0.86
CA SER A 81 14.33 14.21 -0.05
C SER A 81 14.33 15.68 0.38
N ALA A 82 15.22 16.51 -0.17
CA ALA A 82 15.16 17.96 0.00
C ALA A 82 14.14 18.65 -0.95
N ASN A 83 13.51 17.90 -1.86
CA ASN A 83 12.66 18.46 -2.91
C ASN A 83 11.26 18.82 -2.38
N THR A 84 11.12 20.03 -1.84
CA THR A 84 9.88 20.52 -1.24
C THR A 84 8.73 20.64 -2.25
N GLN A 85 9.03 20.90 -3.52
CA GLN A 85 8.04 20.96 -4.59
C GLN A 85 7.46 19.58 -4.89
N LEU A 86 8.33 18.57 -5.01
CA LEU A 86 7.90 17.19 -5.24
C LEU A 86 7.10 16.65 -4.05
N LYS A 87 7.52 16.95 -2.81
CA LYS A 87 6.73 16.63 -1.61
C LYS A 87 5.31 17.16 -1.73
N LYS A 88 5.12 18.44 -2.07
CA LYS A 88 3.78 19.04 -2.23
C LYS A 88 2.86 18.31 -3.22
N ASN A 89 3.44 17.66 -4.25
CA ASN A 89 2.67 17.01 -5.32
C ASN A 89 2.26 15.55 -5.01
N ILE A 90 2.98 14.86 -4.12
CA ILE A 90 2.65 13.48 -3.74
C ILE A 90 1.66 13.39 -2.57
N TYR A 91 1.37 14.51 -1.91
CA TYR A 91 0.31 14.56 -0.93
C TYR A 91 -1.06 14.61 -1.64
N PRO A 92 -2.04 13.80 -1.20
CA PRO A 92 -3.40 13.99 -1.66
C PRO A 92 -3.87 15.40 -1.27
N LYS A 93 -4.61 16.05 -2.18
CA LYS A 93 -5.41 17.24 -1.85
C LYS A 93 -6.59 16.88 -0.96
#